data_AF-A0A917Z0H3-F1
#
_entry.id   AF-A0A917Z0H3-F1
#
_cell.length_a   1.000
_cell.length_b   1.000
_cell.length_c   1.000
_cell.angle_alpha   90.00
_cell.angle_beta   90.00
_cell.angle_gamma   90.00
#
_symmetry.space_group_name_H-M   'P 1'
#
loop_
_entity.id
_entity.type
_entity.pdbx_description
1 polymer ?
#
loop_
_entity_poly.entity_id
_entity_poly.type
_entity_poly.pdbx_seq_one_letter_code
_entity_poly.pdbx_strand_id
1 'polypeptide(L)'
;MKPVDLWRHEARRAGLPALLGPPVLAVLILLLATFGARLGSREENTRWMLMGALEMGVPLLAGVAAATLPGRDPVAELRLAIPHGYRPALLRRLAVTLGCTAACAVVVCAALMASGWWTFAYGGAAGQLVWLAPALWLAALGFFAAAALRSTAAATSLVAFVWTGEQLFSGALADNPAYRLLHLFATTSYGSNDWPVNRLFLLATAVPLAFGGWLLLGNTERVLRGEPE
;
A
#
# COMPACT_ATOMS: atom_id res chain seq x y z
N MET A 1 8.52 -0.51 -29.50
CA MET A 1 7.28 -0.98 -28.84
C MET A 1 6.35 0.20 -28.64
N LYS A 2 5.03 0.05 -28.82
CA LYS A 2 4.09 1.11 -28.45
C LYS A 2 4.11 1.25 -26.92
N PRO A 3 3.91 2.47 -26.38
CA PRO A 3 3.92 2.69 -24.93
C PRO A 3 2.94 1.78 -24.18
N VAL A 4 1.78 1.48 -24.78
CA VAL A 4 0.76 0.59 -24.21
C VAL A 4 1.26 -0.86 -24.05
N ASP A 5 2.06 -1.36 -24.99
CA ASP A 5 2.59 -2.73 -24.92
C ASP A 5 3.59 -2.87 -23.77
N LEU A 6 4.33 -1.81 -23.46
CA LEU A 6 5.28 -1.77 -22.36
C LEU A 6 4.57 -1.84 -21.01
N TRP A 7 3.50 -1.07 -20.81
CA TRP A 7 2.71 -1.09 -19.57
C TRP A 7 2.01 -2.44 -19.38
N ARG A 8 1.44 -3.01 -20.45
CA ARG A 8 0.81 -4.34 -20.41
C ARG A 8 1.83 -5.42 -20.05
N HIS A 9 3.05 -5.31 -20.53
CA HIS A 9 4.13 -6.24 -20.22
C HIS A 9 4.55 -6.16 -18.75
N GLU A 10 4.75 -4.96 -18.22
CA GLU A 10 5.11 -4.79 -16.81
C GLU A 10 3.98 -5.19 -15.86
N ALA A 11 2.71 -5.01 -16.25
CA ALA A 11 1.57 -5.54 -15.50
C ALA A 11 1.65 -7.06 -15.34
N ARG A 12 1.87 -7.82 -16.43
CA ARG A 12 2.00 -9.28 -16.35
C ARG A 12 3.15 -9.72 -15.45
N ARG A 13 4.22 -8.92 -15.39
CA ARG A 13 5.41 -9.22 -14.58
C ARG A 13 5.32 -8.79 -13.11
N ALA A 14 4.37 -7.93 -12.75
CA ALA A 14 4.09 -7.63 -11.34
C ALA A 14 3.61 -8.87 -10.58
N GLY A 15 3.08 -9.86 -11.30
CA GLY A 15 2.59 -11.12 -10.75
C GLY A 15 1.09 -11.07 -10.45
N LEU A 16 0.44 -12.23 -10.60
CA LEU A 16 -0.99 -12.39 -10.36
C LEU A 16 -1.44 -11.91 -8.98
N PRO A 17 -0.73 -12.19 -7.86
CA PRO A 17 -1.17 -11.74 -6.54
C PRO A 17 -1.21 -10.22 -6.40
N ALA A 18 -0.24 -9.51 -6.99
CA ALA A 18 -0.17 -8.05 -6.91
C ALA A 18 -1.26 -7.36 -7.76
N LEU A 19 -1.71 -8.00 -8.85
CA LEU A 19 -2.78 -7.48 -9.70
C LEU A 19 -4.18 -7.91 -9.25
N LEU A 20 -4.33 -9.13 -8.71
CA LEU A 20 -5.62 -9.66 -8.27
C LEU A 20 -5.95 -9.30 -6.81
N GLY A 21 -4.94 -9.02 -5.98
CA GLY A 21 -5.16 -8.61 -4.59
C GLY A 21 -6.10 -7.42 -4.45
N PRO A 22 -5.85 -6.29 -5.14
CA PRO A 22 -6.73 -5.13 -5.08
C PRO A 22 -8.18 -5.35 -5.52
N PRO A 23 -8.47 -5.97 -6.68
CA PRO A 23 -9.86 -6.22 -7.07
C PRO A 23 -10.54 -7.25 -6.16
N VAL A 24 -9.82 -8.25 -5.65
CA VAL A 24 -10.39 -9.20 -4.68
C VAL A 24 -10.78 -8.48 -3.38
N LEU A 25 -9.90 -7.64 -2.83
CA LEU A 25 -10.23 -6.83 -1.65
C LEU A 25 -11.41 -5.89 -1.92
N ALA A 26 -11.43 -5.23 -3.07
CA ALA A 26 -12.54 -4.36 -3.46
C ALA A 26 -13.87 -5.12 -3.50
N VAL A 27 -13.90 -6.30 -4.13
CA VAL A 27 -15.09 -7.16 -4.16
C VAL A 27 -15.52 -7.57 -2.75
N LEU A 28 -14.58 -7.95 -1.88
CA LEU A 28 -14.90 -8.33 -0.49
C LEU A 28 -15.52 -7.16 0.29
N ILE A 29 -14.98 -5.95 0.16
CA ILE A 29 -15.53 -4.75 0.82
C ILE A 29 -16.94 -4.45 0.30
N LEU A 30 -17.15 -4.51 -1.02
CA LEU A 30 -18.47 -4.25 -1.62
C LEU A 30 -19.49 -5.31 -1.24
N LEU A 31 -19.11 -6.60 -1.21
CA LEU A 31 -19.97 -7.68 -0.74
C LEU A 31 -20.38 -7.45 0.71
N LEU A 32 -19.43 -7.08 1.58
CA LEU A 32 -19.71 -6.75 2.97
C LEU A 32 -20.70 -5.58 3.09
N ALA A 33 -20.53 -4.52 2.29
CA ALA A 33 -21.44 -3.38 2.27
C ALA A 33 -22.86 -3.77 1.82
N THR A 34 -22.98 -4.59 0.77
CA THR A 34 -24.28 -5.07 0.29
C THR A 34 -24.99 -5.98 1.31
N PHE A 35 -24.23 -6.82 2.00
CA PHE A 35 -24.75 -7.71 3.04
C PHE A 35 -25.21 -6.92 4.27
N GLY A 36 -24.42 -5.92 4.70
CA GLY A 36 -24.78 -5.00 5.78
C GLY A 36 -26.06 -4.23 5.51
N ALA A 37 -26.29 -3.81 4.27
CA ALA A 37 -27.53 -3.15 3.83
C ALA A 37 -28.74 -4.09 3.87
N ARG A 38 -28.56 -5.35 3.48
CA ARG A 38 -29.64 -6.36 3.43
C ARG A 38 -30.09 -6.82 4.81
N LEU A 39 -29.18 -6.88 5.77
CA LEU A 39 -29.45 -7.41 7.12
C LEU A 39 -30.00 -6.36 8.10
N GLY A 40 -30.11 -5.09 7.72
CA GLY A 40 -30.53 -4.02 8.63
C GLY A 40 -29.58 -3.88 9.84
N SER A 41 -28.30 -4.21 9.65
CA SER A 41 -27.28 -4.13 10.70
C SER A 41 -27.20 -2.72 11.31
N ARG A 42 -26.80 -2.60 12.59
CA ARG A 42 -26.52 -1.31 13.22
C ARG A 42 -25.54 -0.54 12.32
N GLU A 43 -26.05 0.49 11.66
CA GLU A 43 -25.33 1.17 10.57
C GLU A 43 -23.91 1.59 10.99
N GLU A 44 -23.75 1.97 12.25
CA GLU A 44 -22.49 2.48 12.78
C GLU A 44 -21.36 1.43 12.84
N ASN A 45 -21.65 0.20 13.29
CA ASN A 45 -20.64 -0.87 13.33
C ASN A 45 -20.21 -1.28 11.92
N THR A 46 -21.17 -1.38 10.99
CA THR A 46 -20.89 -1.73 9.60
C THR A 46 -20.10 -0.62 8.90
N ARG A 47 -20.46 0.66 9.12
CA ARG A 47 -19.67 1.81 8.64
C ARG A 47 -18.23 1.78 9.15
N TRP A 48 -18.05 1.56 10.45
CA TRP A 48 -16.71 1.47 11.06
C TRP A 48 -15.89 0.32 10.47
N MET A 49 -16.50 -0.86 10.30
CA MET A 49 -15.84 -2.02 9.70
C MET A 49 -15.44 -1.79 8.23
N LEU A 50 -16.29 -1.14 7.43
CA LEU A 50 -16.00 -0.80 6.04
C LEU A 50 -14.89 0.25 5.92
N MET A 51 -14.89 1.26 6.79
CA MET A 51 -13.81 2.25 6.87
C MET A 51 -12.49 1.60 7.29
N GLY A 52 -12.51 0.75 8.31
CA GLY A 52 -11.34 -0.03 8.75
C GLY A 52 -10.81 -0.94 7.64
N ALA A 53 -11.68 -1.63 6.90
CA ALA A 53 -11.24 -2.49 5.80
C ALA A 53 -10.49 -1.71 4.70
N LEU A 54 -10.91 -0.47 4.42
CA LEU A 54 -10.23 0.39 3.46
C LEU A 54 -8.93 0.98 4.03
N GLU A 55 -8.98 1.56 5.22
CA GLU A 55 -7.83 2.21 5.87
C GLU A 55 -6.75 1.20 6.26
N MET A 56 -7.10 -0.06 6.54
CA MET A 56 -6.17 -1.08 6.99
C MET A 56 -5.79 -2.06 5.87
N GLY A 57 -6.76 -2.50 5.08
CA GLY A 57 -6.55 -3.52 4.05
C GLY A 57 -5.78 -3.00 2.83
N VAL A 58 -6.11 -1.80 2.35
CA VAL A 58 -5.45 -1.22 1.16
C VAL A 58 -3.97 -0.97 1.42
N PRO A 59 -3.55 -0.37 2.56
CA PRO A 59 -2.13 -0.16 2.83
C PRO A 59 -1.33 -1.44 2.99
N LEU A 60 -1.88 -2.47 3.64
CA LEU A 60 -1.22 -3.76 3.78
C LEU A 60 -0.95 -4.40 2.42
N LEU A 61 -1.95 -4.42 1.54
CA LEU A 61 -1.79 -4.95 0.18
C LEU A 61 -0.74 -4.16 -0.61
N ALA A 62 -0.76 -2.83 -0.51
CA ALA A 62 0.22 -1.99 -1.19
C ALA A 62 1.65 -2.27 -0.70
N GLY A 63 1.84 -2.39 0.62
CA GLY A 63 3.12 -2.70 1.24
C GLY A 63 3.66 -4.07 0.87
N VAL A 64 2.82 -5.11 0.99
CA VAL A 64 3.20 -6.49 0.63
C VAL A 64 3.49 -6.61 -0.87
N ALA A 65 2.66 -6.02 -1.72
CA ALA A 65 2.90 -6.00 -3.16
C ALA A 65 4.26 -5.36 -3.46
N ALA A 66 4.53 -4.16 -2.93
CA ALA A 66 5.79 -3.44 -3.13
C ALA A 66 7.02 -4.22 -2.63
N ALA A 67 6.90 -4.89 -1.47
CA ALA A 67 7.97 -5.71 -0.90
C ALA A 67 8.33 -6.94 -1.77
N THR A 68 7.38 -7.46 -2.54
CA THR A 68 7.61 -8.65 -3.38
C THR A 68 8.13 -8.35 -4.77
N LEU A 69 8.09 -7.10 -5.22
CA LEU A 69 8.47 -6.74 -6.59
C LEU A 69 9.96 -7.01 -6.92
N PRO A 70 10.94 -6.68 -6.03
CA PRO A 70 12.35 -6.91 -6.35
C PRO A 70 12.71 -8.40 -6.45
N GLY A 71 12.15 -9.25 -5.60
CA GLY A 71 12.42 -10.69 -5.60
C GLY A 71 11.66 -11.51 -6.66
N ARG A 72 10.86 -10.86 -7.50
CA ARG A 72 10.05 -11.52 -8.56
C ARG A 72 10.52 -11.24 -9.97
N ASP A 73 11.73 -10.73 -10.18
CA ASP A 73 12.27 -10.54 -11.53
C ASP A 73 13.17 -11.73 -11.95
N PRO A 74 12.63 -12.77 -12.62
CA PRO A 74 13.41 -13.93 -13.07
C PRO A 74 14.44 -13.57 -14.17
N VAL A 75 14.47 -12.31 -14.58
CA VAL A 75 15.38 -11.76 -15.60
C VAL A 75 16.25 -10.66 -14.99
N ALA A 76 16.40 -10.64 -13.65
CA ALA A 76 17.20 -9.64 -12.93
C ALA A 76 18.64 -9.62 -13.46
N GLU A 77 19.29 -10.77 -13.59
CA GLU A 77 20.68 -10.89 -14.08
C GLU A 77 20.86 -10.30 -15.48
N LEU A 78 19.95 -10.63 -16.41
CA LEU A 78 19.99 -10.11 -17.78
C LEU A 78 19.69 -8.60 -17.83
N ARG A 79 18.83 -8.10 -16.94
CA ARG A 79 18.50 -6.66 -16.84
C ARG A 79 19.59 -5.84 -16.17
N LEU A 80 20.41 -6.45 -15.32
CA LEU A 80 21.60 -5.84 -14.73
C LEU A 80 22.75 -5.80 -15.75
N ALA A 81 22.79 -6.74 -16.71
CA ALA A 81 23.74 -6.70 -17.83
C ALA A 81 23.45 -5.58 -18.84
N ILE A 82 22.22 -5.06 -18.88
CA ILE A 82 21.85 -3.93 -19.75
C ILE A 82 22.03 -2.62 -18.98
N PRO A 83 22.86 -1.67 -19.48
CA PRO A 83 23.00 -0.36 -18.86
C PRO A 83 21.63 0.31 -18.68
N HIS A 84 21.31 0.68 -17.43
CA HIS A 84 20.10 1.44 -17.05
C HIS A 84 18.74 0.71 -17.15
N GLY A 85 18.70 -0.61 -17.31
CA GLY A 85 17.44 -1.36 -17.51
C GLY A 85 16.63 -1.65 -16.24
N TYR A 86 17.31 -1.96 -15.13
CA TYR A 86 16.66 -2.57 -13.96
C TYR A 86 15.78 -1.60 -13.14
N ARG A 87 16.36 -0.49 -12.67
CA ARG A 87 15.66 0.44 -11.78
C ARG A 87 14.39 1.05 -12.41
N PRO A 88 14.41 1.57 -13.66
CA PRO A 88 13.21 2.15 -14.28
C PRO A 88 12.12 1.10 -14.52
N ALA A 89 12.50 -0.15 -14.81
CA ALA A 89 11.52 -1.22 -14.99
C ALA A 89 10.82 -1.57 -13.68
N LEU A 90 11.57 -1.64 -12.57
CA LEU A 90 11.00 -1.90 -11.25
C LEU A 90 10.07 -0.77 -10.78
N LEU A 91 10.43 0.50 -11.01
CA LEU A 91 9.53 1.62 -10.74
C LEU A 91 8.26 1.58 -11.58
N ARG A 92 8.34 1.19 -12.85
CA ARG A 92 7.14 1.01 -13.69
C ARG A 92 6.25 -0.09 -13.14
N ARG A 93 6.80 -1.22 -12.68
CA ARG A 93 6.02 -2.27 -12.02
C ARG A 93 5.35 -1.77 -10.75
N LEU A 94 6.10 -1.05 -9.91
CA LEU A 94 5.57 -0.44 -8.69
C LEU A 94 4.43 0.53 -9.00
N ALA A 95 4.60 1.37 -10.03
CA ALA A 95 3.57 2.31 -10.47
C ALA A 95 2.32 1.59 -11.00
N VAL A 96 2.47 0.47 -11.73
CA VAL A 96 1.33 -0.34 -12.19
C VAL A 96 0.59 -0.97 -11.02
N THR A 97 1.32 -1.56 -10.06
CA THR A 97 0.69 -2.19 -8.88
C THR A 97 -0.03 -1.17 -8.03
N LEU A 98 0.62 -0.04 -7.71
CA LEU A 98 0.01 1.01 -6.90
C LEU A 98 -1.13 1.71 -7.66
N GLY A 99 -1.01 1.88 -8.98
CA GLY A 99 -2.07 2.43 -9.81
C GLY A 99 -3.31 1.53 -9.85
N CYS A 100 -3.13 0.21 -9.94
CA CYS A 100 -4.21 -0.76 -9.83
C CYS A 100 -4.87 -0.72 -8.45
N THR A 101 -4.06 -0.72 -7.38
CA THR A 101 -4.55 -0.58 -6.00
C THR A 101 -5.34 0.70 -5.80
N ALA A 102 -4.81 1.83 -6.27
CA ALA A 102 -5.45 3.13 -6.17
C ALA A 102 -6.76 3.19 -6.97
N ALA A 103 -6.80 2.65 -8.18
CA ALA A 103 -8.02 2.59 -8.99
C ALA A 103 -9.11 1.77 -8.29
N CYS A 104 -8.78 0.59 -7.78
CA CYS A 104 -9.71 -0.24 -7.02
C CYS A 104 -10.20 0.46 -5.75
N ALA A 105 -9.29 1.09 -4.98
CA ALA A 105 -9.65 1.83 -3.79
C ALA A 105 -10.60 2.98 -4.11
N VAL A 106 -10.32 3.79 -5.14
CA VAL A 106 -11.19 4.90 -5.57
C VAL A 106 -12.59 4.40 -5.97
N VAL A 107 -12.68 3.28 -6.68
CA VAL A 107 -13.98 2.66 -7.04
C VAL A 107 -14.76 2.26 -5.80
N VAL A 108 -14.09 1.63 -4.82
CA VAL A 108 -14.70 1.27 -3.53
C VAL A 108 -15.16 2.51 -2.78
N CYS A 109 -14.31 3.55 -2.68
CA CYS A 109 -14.67 4.82 -2.06
C CYS A 109 -15.95 5.40 -2.69
N ALA A 110 -16.00 5.48 -4.01
CA ALA A 110 -17.14 6.02 -4.74
C ALA A 110 -18.42 5.21 -4.50
N ALA A 111 -18.32 3.88 -4.51
CA ALA A 111 -19.45 3.00 -4.24
C ALA A 111 -19.97 3.14 -2.79
N LEU A 112 -19.07 3.20 -1.80
CA LEU A 112 -19.42 3.40 -0.39
C LEU A 112 -20.06 4.77 -0.14
N MET A 113 -19.60 5.81 -0.85
CA MET A 113 -20.22 7.14 -0.79
C MET A 113 -21.63 7.13 -1.41
N ALA A 114 -21.79 6.55 -2.60
CA ALA A 114 -23.07 6.50 -3.31
C ALA A 114 -24.14 5.71 -2.52
N SER A 115 -23.71 4.74 -1.71
CA SER A 115 -24.58 3.93 -0.86
C SER A 115 -24.79 4.51 0.54
N GLY A 116 -24.19 5.66 0.86
CA GLY A 116 -24.30 6.30 2.17
C GLY A 116 -23.53 5.58 3.29
N TRP A 117 -22.78 4.52 3.00
CA TRP A 117 -21.91 3.84 3.96
C TRP A 117 -20.71 4.68 4.37
N TRP A 118 -20.36 5.70 3.58
CA TRP A 118 -19.24 6.54 3.90
C TRP A 118 -19.48 8.01 3.59
N THR A 119 -19.30 8.83 4.61
CA THR A 119 -19.12 10.27 4.52
C THR A 119 -17.70 10.57 4.95
N PHE A 120 -16.91 11.23 4.10
CA PHE A 120 -15.54 11.57 4.49
C PHE A 120 -15.54 12.47 5.74
N ALA A 121 -14.56 12.26 6.62
CA ALA A 121 -14.28 13.19 7.72
C ALA A 121 -14.03 14.63 7.20
N TYR A 122 -13.52 14.75 5.96
CA TYR A 122 -13.43 15.98 5.19
C TYR A 122 -13.97 15.75 3.77
N GLY A 123 -14.99 16.49 3.34
CA GLY A 123 -15.62 16.33 2.04
C GLY A 123 -14.65 16.39 0.84
N GLY A 124 -14.94 15.61 -0.20
CA GLY A 124 -14.25 15.67 -1.50
C GLY A 124 -12.94 14.87 -1.57
N ALA A 125 -11.97 15.38 -2.34
CA ALA A 125 -10.74 14.66 -2.68
C ALA A 125 -9.80 14.41 -1.48
N ALA A 126 -9.86 15.26 -0.44
CA ALA A 126 -9.06 15.11 0.77
C ALA A 126 -9.31 13.77 1.48
N GLY A 127 -10.54 13.24 1.37
CA GLY A 127 -10.92 11.95 1.91
C GLY A 127 -10.13 10.75 1.35
N GLN A 128 -9.55 10.87 0.15
CA GLN A 128 -8.70 9.81 -0.41
C GLN A 128 -7.39 9.65 0.36
N LEU A 129 -6.95 10.66 1.11
CA LEU A 129 -5.76 10.59 1.96
C LEU A 129 -5.91 9.59 3.11
N VAL A 130 -7.14 9.18 3.45
CA VAL A 130 -7.42 8.16 4.48
C VAL A 130 -6.71 6.85 4.18
N TRP A 131 -6.78 6.36 2.95
CA TRP A 131 -6.12 5.11 2.54
C TRP A 131 -4.84 5.37 1.76
N LEU A 132 -4.75 6.47 0.99
CA LEU A 132 -3.64 6.71 0.07
C LEU A 132 -2.32 6.96 0.81
N ALA A 133 -2.34 7.81 1.84
CA ALA A 133 -1.13 8.15 2.60
C ALA A 133 -0.52 6.92 3.31
N PRO A 134 -1.27 6.14 4.12
CA PRO A 134 -0.72 4.93 4.72
C PRO A 134 -0.33 3.88 3.67
N ALA A 135 -1.04 3.79 2.53
CA ALA A 135 -0.67 2.86 1.46
C ALA A 135 0.65 3.21 0.78
N LEU A 136 0.89 4.49 0.50
CA LEU A 136 2.16 4.94 -0.06
C LEU A 136 3.30 4.76 0.95
N TRP A 137 3.05 4.99 2.23
CA TRP A 137 4.06 4.80 3.27
C TRP A 137 4.45 3.32 3.41
N LEU A 138 3.47 2.41 3.55
CA LEU A 138 3.77 0.96 3.62
C LEU A 138 4.37 0.42 2.31
N ALA A 139 3.96 0.94 1.15
CA ALA A 139 4.59 0.59 -0.12
C ALA A 139 6.06 1.03 -0.17
N ALA A 140 6.36 2.26 0.28
CA ALA A 140 7.73 2.76 0.36
C ALA A 140 8.57 1.95 1.36
N LEU A 141 8.01 1.62 2.53
CA LEU A 141 8.65 0.75 3.52
C LEU A 141 8.94 -0.64 2.95
N GLY A 142 7.95 -1.29 2.33
CA GLY A 142 8.09 -2.61 1.74
C GLY A 142 9.15 -2.63 0.64
N PHE A 143 9.13 -1.64 -0.25
CA PHE A 143 10.13 -1.46 -1.29
C PHE A 143 11.54 -1.24 -0.73
N PHE A 144 11.67 -0.35 0.26
CA PHE A 144 12.94 -0.09 0.94
C PHE A 144 13.46 -1.35 1.63
N ALA A 145 12.62 -2.05 2.38
CA ALA A 145 12.96 -3.27 3.10
C ALA A 145 13.40 -4.38 2.15
N ALA A 146 12.72 -4.56 1.03
CA ALA A 146 13.11 -5.53 0.01
C ALA A 146 14.48 -5.20 -0.59
N ALA A 147 14.77 -3.92 -0.86
CA ALA A 147 16.07 -3.49 -1.34
C ALA A 147 17.19 -3.60 -0.27
N ALA A 148 16.86 -3.34 1.00
CA ALA A 148 17.81 -3.34 2.10
C ALA A 148 18.15 -4.76 2.57
N LEU A 149 17.12 -5.57 2.83
CA LEU A 149 17.21 -6.92 3.41
C LEU A 149 17.51 -7.98 2.34
N ARG A 150 17.19 -7.70 1.07
CA ARG A 150 17.36 -8.63 -0.07
C ARG A 150 16.59 -9.93 0.10
N SER A 151 15.52 -9.91 0.88
CA SER A 151 14.64 -11.07 1.09
C SER A 151 13.20 -10.62 1.03
N THR A 152 12.44 -11.24 0.11
CA THR A 152 10.99 -10.99 -0.01
C THR A 152 10.27 -11.40 1.28
N ALA A 153 10.68 -12.51 1.89
CA ALA A 153 10.12 -12.96 3.16
C ALA A 153 10.39 -11.93 4.27
N ALA A 154 11.64 -11.51 4.46
CA ALA A 154 11.96 -10.54 5.51
C ALA A 154 11.27 -9.18 5.29
N ALA A 155 11.19 -8.70 4.04
CA ALA A 155 10.53 -7.44 3.72
C ALA A 155 9.02 -7.49 3.95
N THR A 156 8.36 -8.57 3.54
CA THR A 156 6.91 -8.77 3.79
C THR A 156 6.62 -8.97 5.27
N SER A 157 7.48 -9.67 6.00
CA SER A 157 7.39 -9.78 7.46
C SER A 157 7.52 -8.43 8.15
N LEU A 158 8.44 -7.55 7.70
CA LEU A 158 8.57 -6.21 8.28
C LEU A 158 7.31 -5.37 8.04
N VAL A 159 6.75 -5.39 6.82
CA VAL A 159 5.49 -4.71 6.51
C VAL A 159 4.36 -5.23 7.41
N ALA A 160 4.21 -6.55 7.51
CA ALA A 160 3.18 -7.17 8.35
C ALA A 160 3.40 -6.87 9.84
N PHE A 161 4.64 -6.82 10.30
CA PHE A 161 5.00 -6.50 11.68
C PHE A 161 4.63 -5.05 12.02
N VAL A 162 4.98 -4.08 11.18
CA VAL A 162 4.61 -2.68 11.40
C VAL A 162 3.10 -2.51 11.38
N TRP A 163 2.43 -3.08 10.36
CA TRP A 163 0.98 -3.05 10.26
C TRP A 163 0.29 -3.66 11.49
N THR A 164 0.73 -4.84 11.94
CA THR A 164 0.13 -5.53 13.10
C THR A 164 0.48 -4.83 14.41
N GLY A 165 1.71 -4.34 14.55
CA GLY A 165 2.17 -3.62 15.73
C GLY A 165 1.34 -2.38 15.97
N GLU A 166 1.05 -1.58 14.94
CA GLU A 166 0.21 -0.40 15.10
C GLU A 166 -1.24 -0.73 15.47
N GLN A 167 -1.76 -1.89 15.05
CA GLN A 167 -3.09 -2.35 15.47
C GLN A 167 -3.11 -2.71 16.95
N LEU A 168 -2.14 -3.51 17.38
CA LEU A 168 -2.07 -4.02 18.76
C LEU A 168 -1.76 -2.92 19.77
N PHE A 169 -0.92 -1.94 19.38
CA PHE A 169 -0.46 -0.86 20.25
C PHE A 169 -1.14 0.48 19.94
N SER A 170 -2.24 0.48 19.18
CA SER A 170 -2.95 1.71 18.76
C SER A 170 -3.24 2.69 19.89
N GLY A 171 -3.70 2.19 21.05
CA GLY A 171 -3.93 3.02 22.24
C GLY A 171 -2.65 3.68 22.79
N ALA A 172 -1.60 2.88 23.00
CA ALA A 172 -0.32 3.38 23.51
C ALA A 172 0.39 4.34 22.54
N LEU A 173 0.22 4.14 21.23
CA LEU A 173 0.75 5.01 20.19
C LEU A 173 -0.02 6.33 20.09
N ALA A 174 -1.34 6.31 20.33
CA ALA A 174 -2.18 7.51 20.32
C ALA A 174 -1.83 8.49 21.45
N ASP A 175 -1.38 7.98 22.60
CA ASP A 175 -1.01 8.78 23.77
C ASP A 175 0.32 9.53 23.59
N ASN A 176 1.18 9.10 22.65
CA ASN A 176 2.45 9.76 22.38
C ASN A 176 2.35 10.72 21.18
N PRO A 177 2.60 12.03 21.37
CA PRO A 177 2.39 13.03 20.31
C PRO A 177 3.30 12.82 19.09
N ALA A 178 4.49 12.23 19.27
CA ALA A 178 5.40 11.95 18.18
C ALA A 178 4.95 10.75 17.34
N TYR A 179 4.57 9.64 17.99
CA TYR A 179 4.10 8.42 17.29
C TYR A 179 2.74 8.63 16.62
N ARG A 180 1.93 9.53 17.17
CA ARG A 180 0.66 9.96 16.55
C ARG A 180 0.83 10.45 15.12
N LEU A 181 1.98 11.03 14.75
CA LEU A 181 2.25 11.48 13.38
C LEU A 181 2.59 10.35 12.41
N LEU A 182 3.02 9.19 12.91
CA LEU A 182 3.36 8.01 12.11
C LEU A 182 2.27 6.94 12.13
N HIS A 183 1.24 7.10 12.95
CA HIS A 183 0.14 6.14 13.05
C HIS A 183 -0.62 6.01 11.72
N LEU A 184 -0.66 4.81 11.15
CA LEU A 184 -1.27 4.51 9.85
C LEU A 184 -2.80 4.61 9.91
N PHE A 185 -3.40 4.26 11.05
CA PHE A 185 -4.86 4.13 11.21
C PHE A 185 -5.50 5.28 11.99
N ALA A 186 -4.99 6.50 11.79
CA ALA A 186 -5.41 7.69 12.53
C ALA A 186 -6.93 7.93 12.46
N THR A 187 -7.58 7.66 11.32
CA THR A 187 -9.01 7.98 11.19
C THR A 187 -9.95 6.96 11.82
N THR A 188 -9.47 5.77 12.15
CA THR A 188 -10.23 4.74 12.86
C THR A 188 -9.90 4.65 14.35
N SER A 189 -8.72 5.14 14.78
CA SER A 189 -8.27 5.05 16.18
C SER A 189 -8.56 6.29 17.06
N TYR A 190 -8.33 7.52 16.60
CA TYR A 190 -8.53 8.72 17.43
C TYR A 190 -8.98 9.92 16.57
N GLY A 191 -10.03 10.62 17.00
CA GLY A 191 -10.90 11.46 16.17
C GLY A 191 -10.30 12.61 15.33
N SER A 192 -11.18 13.20 14.53
CA SER A 192 -10.99 13.88 13.24
C SER A 192 -10.13 15.15 13.14
N ASN A 193 -9.54 15.68 14.20
CA ASN A 193 -8.96 17.03 14.11
C ASN A 193 -7.49 17.06 13.64
N ASP A 194 -6.69 16.05 13.99
CA ASP A 194 -5.24 16.08 13.71
C ASP A 194 -4.78 15.12 12.61
N TRP A 195 -5.70 14.30 12.07
CA TRP A 195 -5.36 13.30 11.05
C TRP A 195 -4.76 13.87 9.75
N PRO A 196 -5.09 15.09 9.26
CA PRO A 196 -4.47 15.61 8.03
C PRO A 196 -2.97 15.84 8.20
N VAL A 197 -2.54 16.29 9.39
CA VAL A 197 -1.12 16.49 9.72
C VAL A 197 -0.38 15.15 9.73
N ASN A 198 -1.00 14.12 10.31
CA ASN A 198 -0.51 12.74 10.22
C ASN A 198 -0.33 12.29 8.76
N ARG A 199 -1.31 12.55 7.86
CA ARG A 199 -1.18 12.14 6.45
C ARG A 199 -0.04 12.85 5.74
N LEU A 200 0.15 14.14 5.99
CA LEU A 200 1.29 14.88 5.44
C LEU A 200 2.62 14.33 5.94
N PHE A 201 2.70 13.94 7.21
CA PHE A 201 3.90 13.36 7.80
C PHE A 201 4.21 11.97 7.23
N LEU A 202 3.18 11.13 7.04
CA LEU A 202 3.31 9.85 6.33
C LEU A 202 3.81 10.07 4.90
N LEU A 203 3.22 10.99 4.14
CA LEU A 203 3.69 11.27 2.78
C LEU A 203 5.14 11.80 2.78
N ALA A 204 5.47 12.70 3.70
CA ALA A 204 6.81 13.28 3.81
C ALA A 204 7.88 12.22 4.15
N THR A 205 7.55 11.24 4.99
CA THR A 205 8.47 10.15 5.38
C THR A 205 8.49 8.99 4.37
N ALA A 206 7.44 8.81 3.56
CA ALA A 206 7.43 7.85 2.46
C ALA A 206 8.45 8.22 1.37
N VAL A 207 8.66 9.51 1.10
CA VAL A 207 9.63 10.01 0.10
C VAL A 207 11.07 9.54 0.37
N PRO A 208 11.68 9.79 1.55
CA PRO A 208 13.03 9.35 1.83
C PRO A 208 13.15 7.82 1.88
N LEU A 209 12.11 7.09 2.31
CA LEU A 209 12.09 5.62 2.27
C LEU A 209 12.15 5.10 0.82
N ALA A 210 11.28 5.60 -0.05
CA ALA A 210 11.25 5.25 -1.46
C ALA A 210 12.57 5.61 -2.17
N PHE A 211 13.11 6.81 -1.87
CA PHE A 211 14.39 7.27 -2.38
C PHE A 211 15.56 6.40 -1.89
N GLY A 212 15.57 6.02 -0.61
CA GLY A 212 16.54 5.09 -0.05
C GLY A 212 16.50 3.74 -0.77
N GLY A 213 15.31 3.18 -1.00
CA GLY A 213 15.14 1.93 -1.74
C GLY A 213 15.68 2.05 -3.16
N TRP A 214 15.41 3.16 -3.83
CA TRP A 214 15.93 3.45 -5.18
C TRP A 214 17.46 3.53 -5.24
N LEU A 215 18.08 4.20 -4.27
CA LEU A 215 19.54 4.28 -4.17
C LEU A 215 20.15 2.89 -3.98
N LEU A 216 19.61 2.09 -3.05
CA LEU A 216 20.07 0.74 -2.75
C LEU A 216 20.04 -0.18 -3.98
N LEU A 217 19.04 -0.04 -4.85
CA LEU A 217 18.91 -0.81 -6.08
C LEU A 217 19.94 -0.45 -7.17
N GLY A 218 20.75 0.59 -7.00
CA GLY A 218 21.81 0.92 -7.95
C GLY A 218 23.10 0.18 -7.77
N ASN A 219 23.27 -0.47 -6.62
CA ASN A 219 24.45 -1.26 -6.36
C ASN A 219 24.20 -2.67 -6.91
N THR A 220 24.59 -2.88 -8.18
CA THR A 220 24.44 -4.12 -8.93
C THR A 220 25.00 -5.33 -8.18
N GLU A 221 26.13 -5.17 -7.47
CA GLU A 221 26.75 -6.22 -6.67
C GLU A 221 25.85 -6.68 -5.51
N ARG A 222 25.07 -5.76 -4.92
CA ARG A 222 24.13 -6.11 -3.84
C ARG A 222 22.93 -6.89 -4.33
N VAL A 223 22.46 -6.59 -5.54
CA VAL A 223 21.29 -7.27 -6.13
C VAL A 223 21.63 -8.71 -6.51
N LEU A 224 22.85 -8.96 -7.00
CA LEU A 224 23.31 -10.29 -7.42
C LEU A 224 23.62 -11.25 -6.26
N ARG A 225 24.01 -10.74 -5.09
CA ARG A 225 24.30 -11.57 -3.89
C ARG A 225 23.06 -11.89 -3.03
N GLY A 226 21.86 -11.74 -3.57
CA GLY A 226 20.61 -11.63 -2.81
C GLY A 226 19.97 -12.94 -2.32
N GLU A 227 20.18 -14.07 -2.99
CA GLU A 227 19.55 -15.34 -2.61
C GLU A 227 20.63 -16.41 -2.40
N PRO A 228 20.98 -16.75 -1.15
CA PRO A 228 21.49 -18.09 -0.86
C PRO A 228 20.34 -19.08 -1.10
N GLU A 229 20.63 -20.16 -1.83
CA GLU A 229 19.74 -21.32 -2.04
C GLU A 229 19.16 -21.89 -0.74
#